data_AF-A0A4S2F8W2-F1
#
_entry.id   AF-A0A4S2F8W2-F1
#
_cell.length_a   1.000
_cell.length_b   1.000
_cell.length_c   1.000
_cell.angle_alpha   90.00
_cell.angle_beta   90.00
_cell.angle_gamma   90.00
#
_symmetry.space_group_name_H-M   'P 1'
#
loop_
_entity.id
_entity.type
_entity.pdbx_description
1 polymer ?
#
loop_
_entity_poly.entity_id
_entity_poly.type
_entity_poly.pdbx_seq_one_letter_code
_entity_poly.pdbx_strand_id
1 'polypeptide(L)'
;MKRYTTNKHPVLTIHAKVAAKSEQPYTPVPGYEPSSPLFEVAFETANGPLVFEVDRYAYPLFEVGMEGELVYQGPEIVSFEPWIHAK
;
A
#
# COMPACT_ATOMS: atom_id res chain seq x y z
N MET A 1 10.09 -17.12 1.42
CA MET A 1 8.79 -17.36 2.10
C MET A 1 7.83 -17.91 1.05
N LYS A 2 7.33 -19.15 1.19
CA LYS A 2 6.36 -19.72 0.24
C LYS A 2 5.01 -19.06 0.51
N ARG A 3 4.46 -18.33 -0.47
CA ARG A 3 3.10 -17.77 -0.40
C ARG A 3 2.11 -18.94 -0.51
N TYR A 4 1.29 -19.15 0.52
CA TYR A 4 0.28 -20.24 0.58
C TYR A 4 -1.05 -19.87 -0.10
N THR A 5 -1.17 -18.63 -0.59
CA THR A 5 -2.33 -18.16 -1.33
C THR A 5 -1.96 -18.03 -2.81
N THR A 6 -2.63 -18.79 -3.67
CA THR A 6 -2.65 -18.46 -5.11
C THR A 6 -3.59 -17.28 -5.27
N ASN A 7 -3.06 -16.05 -5.21
CA ASN A 7 -3.84 -14.85 -5.48
C ASN A 7 -4.36 -14.95 -6.94
N LYS A 8 -5.68 -15.08 -7.11
CA LYS A 8 -6.32 -15.26 -8.42
C LYS A 8 -6.65 -13.95 -9.12
N HIS A 9 -6.40 -12.81 -8.47
CA HIS A 9 -6.59 -11.52 -9.10
C HIS A 9 -5.52 -11.30 -10.18
N PRO A 10 -5.84 -10.63 -11.30
CA PRO A 10 -4.83 -10.22 -12.26
C PRO A 10 -3.85 -9.24 -11.61
N VAL A 11 -2.59 -9.29 -12.05
CA VAL A 11 -1.62 -8.23 -11.75
C VAL A 11 -1.97 -7.03 -12.60
N LEU A 12 -2.09 -5.87 -11.96
CA LEU A 12 -2.44 -4.60 -12.59
C LEU A 12 -1.31 -3.60 -12.38
N THR A 13 -1.07 -2.79 -13.40
CA THR A 13 -0.07 -1.72 -13.41
C THR A 13 -0.77 -0.40 -13.73
N ILE A 14 -0.53 0.63 -12.93
CA ILE A 14 -1.14 1.95 -13.13
C ILE A 14 -0.21 3.08 -12.65
N HIS A 15 -0.31 4.24 -13.29
CA HIS A 15 0.29 5.46 -12.75
C HIS A 15 -0.48 5.92 -11.52
N ALA A 16 0.25 6.23 -10.46
CA ALA A 16 -0.32 6.57 -9.18
C ALA A 16 0.48 7.67 -8.46
N LYS A 17 -0.24 8.47 -7.70
CA LYS A 17 0.33 9.48 -6.79
C LYS A 17 -0.03 9.15 -5.36
N VAL A 18 0.94 9.14 -4.45
CA VAL A 18 0.67 9.00 -3.02
C VAL A 18 -0.09 10.23 -2.55
N ALA A 19 -1.37 10.05 -2.21
CA ALA A 19 -2.27 11.13 -1.81
C ALA A 19 -2.28 11.32 -0.30
N ALA A 20 -2.27 10.23 0.46
CA ALA A 20 -2.29 10.26 1.92
C ALA A 20 -1.69 9.00 2.53
N LYS A 21 -1.39 9.10 3.83
CA LYS A 21 -0.91 8.00 4.66
C LYS A 21 -1.66 8.04 6.00
N SER A 22 -2.05 6.89 6.52
CA SER A 22 -2.70 6.78 7.82
C SER A 22 -2.06 5.67 8.66
N GLU A 23 -1.97 5.92 9.96
CA GLU A 23 -1.62 4.95 10.98
C GLU A 23 -2.78 4.90 11.98
N GLN A 24 -3.35 3.72 12.18
CA GLN A 24 -4.48 3.55 13.09
C GLN A 24 -4.30 2.33 14.00
N PRO A 25 -4.76 2.38 15.26
CA PRO A 25 -4.76 1.21 16.13
C PRO A 25 -5.61 0.09 15.51
N TYR A 26 -5.08 -1.13 15.45
CA TYR A 26 -5.80 -2.27 14.94
C TYR A 26 -5.71 -3.48 15.87
N THR A 27 -6.88 -4.04 16.17
CA THR A 27 -7.06 -5.19 17.05
C THR A 27 -7.88 -6.23 16.29
N PRO A 28 -7.23 -7.17 15.56
CA PRO A 28 -7.92 -8.15 14.73
C PRO A 28 -8.82 -9.08 15.55
N VAL A 29 -8.45 -9.32 16.81
CA VAL A 29 -9.21 -10.15 17.76
C VAL A 29 -9.62 -9.29 18.95
N PRO A 30 -10.90 -8.89 19.06
CA PRO A 30 -11.38 -8.09 20.18
C PRO A 30 -10.98 -8.68 21.54
N GLY A 31 -10.41 -7.86 22.41
CA GLY A 31 -9.98 -8.25 23.76
C GLY A 31 -8.54 -8.78 23.87
N TYR A 32 -7.79 -8.89 22.77
CA TYR A 32 -6.36 -9.22 22.80
C TYR A 32 -5.50 -7.96 22.60
N GLU A 33 -4.74 -7.63 23.64
CA GLU A 33 -3.68 -6.60 23.65
C GLU A 33 -2.30 -7.28 23.54
N PRO A 34 -1.27 -6.65 22.95
CA PRO A 34 -1.26 -5.28 22.42
C PRO A 34 -1.83 -5.16 21.01
N SER A 35 -2.52 -4.05 20.75
CA SER A 35 -2.87 -3.65 19.38
C SER A 35 -1.60 -3.36 18.56
N SER A 36 -1.58 -3.80 17.31
CA SER A 36 -0.53 -3.42 16.35
C SER A 36 -1.11 -2.38 15.41
N PRO A 37 -0.38 -1.29 15.10
CA PRO A 37 -0.89 -0.30 14.16
C PRO A 37 -1.07 -0.91 12.77
N LEU A 38 -2.19 -0.57 12.13
CA LEU A 38 -2.41 -0.74 10.70
C LEU A 38 -1.86 0.48 9.98
N PHE A 39 -1.03 0.25 8.96
CA PHE A 39 -0.46 1.30 8.14
C PHE A 39 -1.10 1.25 6.77
N GLU A 40 -1.68 2.36 6.33
CA GLU A 40 -2.34 2.45 5.03
C GLU A 40 -1.74 3.57 4.19
N VAL A 41 -1.68 3.34 2.88
CA VAL A 41 -1.26 4.33 1.88
C VAL A 41 -2.37 4.47 0.85
N ALA A 42 -2.83 5.71 0.67
CA ALA A 42 -3.81 6.06 -0.34
C ALA A 42 -3.13 6.61 -1.59
N PHE A 43 -3.54 6.13 -2.75
CA PHE A 43 -3.06 6.53 -4.06
C PHE A 43 -4.17 7.17 -4.87
N GLU A 44 -3.89 8.32 -5.46
CA GLU A 44 -4.69 8.88 -6.56
C GLU A 44 -4.27 8.21 -7.88
N THR A 45 -5.24 7.69 -8.63
CA THR A 45 -5.02 7.08 -9.94
C THR A 45 -6.06 7.57 -10.95
N ALA A 46 -5.83 7.31 -12.24
CA ALA A 46 -6.79 7.66 -13.30
C ALA A 46 -8.14 6.94 -13.15
N ASN A 47 -8.19 5.79 -12.47
CA ASN A 47 -9.40 4.99 -12.27
C ASN A 47 -10.09 5.28 -10.93
N GLY A 48 -9.62 6.30 -10.19
CA GLY A 48 -10.09 6.63 -8.85
C GLY A 48 -9.07 6.28 -7.76
N PRO A 49 -9.41 6.55 -6.49
CA PRO A 49 -8.52 6.31 -5.36
C PRO A 49 -8.35 4.81 -5.09
N LEU A 50 -7.13 4.39 -4.77
CA LEU A 50 -6.81 3.05 -4.27
C LEU A 50 -6.17 3.17 -2.89
N VAL A 51 -6.51 2.28 -1.97
CA VAL A 51 -5.97 2.25 -0.61
C VAL A 51 -5.43 0.87 -0.32
N PHE A 52 -4.22 0.80 0.22
CA PHE A 52 -3.56 -0.45 0.54
C PHE A 52 -3.00 -0.42 1.95
N GLU A 53 -3.15 -1.54 2.65
CA GLU A 53 -2.36 -1.84 3.84
C GLU A 53 -0.92 -2.14 3.42
N VAL A 54 0.03 -1.57 4.13
CA VAL A 54 1.46 -1.81 3.96
C VAL A 54 2.09 -2.21 5.27
N ASP A 55 3.24 -2.88 5.20
CA ASP A 55 3.98 -3.18 6.41
C ASP A 55 4.68 -1.93 7.00
N ARG A 56 5.04 -2.02 8.29
CA ARG A 56 5.71 -0.96 9.06
C ARG A 56 7.07 -0.53 8.50
N TYR A 57 7.71 -1.34 7.66
CA TYR A 57 9.03 -1.06 7.08
C TYR A 57 8.91 -0.37 5.73
N ALA A 58 7.87 -0.69 4.95
CA ALA A 58 7.53 -0.02 3.71
C ALA A 58 6.86 1.34 3.96
N TYR A 59 6.03 1.46 4.99
CA TYR A 59 5.27 2.68 5.28
C TYR A 59 6.13 3.97 5.30
N PRO A 60 7.31 4.03 5.95
CA PRO A 60 8.14 5.23 5.96
C PRO A 60 8.73 5.61 4.59
N LEU A 61 8.78 4.69 3.63
CA LEU A 61 9.36 4.92 2.30
C LEU A 61 8.42 5.67 1.36
N PHE A 62 7.12 5.71 1.67
CA PHE A 62 6.15 6.48 0.92
C PHE A 62 6.11 7.92 1.45
N GLU A 63 6.21 8.90 0.56
CA GLU A 63 6.00 10.31 0.87
C GLU A 63 4.79 10.84 0.10
N VAL A 64 3.96 11.64 0.76
CA VAL A 64 2.80 12.28 0.11
C VAL A 64 3.31 13.17 -1.03
N GLY A 65 2.71 13.00 -2.20
CA GLY A 65 3.12 13.67 -3.43
C GLY A 65 4.07 12.86 -4.31
N MET A 66 4.61 11.72 -3.85
CA MET A 66 5.37 10.82 -4.72
C MET A 66 4.49 10.29 -5.86
N GLU A 67 4.99 10.39 -7.07
CA GLU A 67 4.35 9.87 -8.28
C GLU A 67 5.20 8.73 -8.84
N GLY A 68 4.55 7.71 -9.40
CA GLY A 68 5.26 6.53 -9.87
C GLY A 68 4.36 5.49 -10.50
N GLU A 69 4.98 4.35 -10.84
CA GLU A 69 4.26 3.18 -11.31
C GLU A 69 3.89 2.27 -10.12
N LEU A 70 2.59 2.03 -9.96
CA LEU A 70 2.05 1.12 -8.94
C LEU A 70 1.68 -0.21 -9.59
N VAL A 71 2.26 -1.30 -9.08
CA VAL A 71 1.92 -2.68 -9.45
C VAL A 71 1.23 -3.35 -8.27
N TYR A 72 0.03 -3.90 -8.48
CA TYR A 72 -0.77 -4.50 -7.43
C TYR A 72 -1.56 -5.71 -7.92
N GLN A 73 -1.98 -6.56 -6.98
CA GLN A 73 -2.75 -7.78 -7.26
C GLN A 73 -3.87 -7.93 -6.23
N GLY A 74 -5.09 -7.50 -6.59
CA GLY A 74 -6.20 -7.43 -5.64
C GLY A 74 -5.90 -6.41 -4.53
N PRO A 75 -5.96 -6.77 -3.23
CA PRO A 75 -5.66 -5.86 -2.13
C PRO A 75 -4.16 -5.76 -1.78
N GLU A 76 -3.27 -6.43 -2.52
CA GLU A 76 -1.84 -6.47 -2.23
C GLU A 76 -1.04 -5.56 -3.18
N ILE A 77 -0.19 -4.70 -2.61
CA ILE A 77 0.86 -4.04 -3.38
C ILE A 77 1.94 -5.07 -3.71
N VAL A 78 2.33 -5.12 -4.99
CA VAL A 78 3.48 -5.90 -5.47
C VAL A 78 4.73 -5.02 -5.46
N SER A 79 4.64 -3.81 -6.03
CA SER A 79 5.70 -2.81 -6.02
C SER A 79 5.16 -1.40 -6.28
N PHE A 80 5.91 -0.39 -5.84
CA PHE A 80 5.72 1.00 -6.24
C PHE A 80 7.09 1.58 -6.61
N GLU A 81 7.25 1.96 -7.87
CA GLU A 81 8.49 2.53 -8.40
C GLU A 81 8.32 4.04 -8.52
N PRO A 82 8.87 4.83 -7.58
CA PRO A 82 8.75 6.28 -7.65
C PRO A 82 9.51 6.79 -8.87
N TRP A 83 8.88 7.68 -9.62
CA TRP A 83 9.58 8.43 -10.64
C TRP A 83 10.56 9.35 -9.94
N ILE A 84 11.85 9.05 -10.09
CA ILE A 84 12.89 9.98 -9.66
C ILE A 84 12.73 11.21 -10.53
N HIS A 85 12.08 12.25 -10.03
CA HIS A 85 12.33 13.58 -10.54
C HIS A 85 13.77 13.90 -10.15
N ALA A 86 14.69 13.73 -11.11
CA ALA A 86 16.05 14.22 -10.99
C ALA A 86 15.96 15.68 -10.55
N LYS A 87 16.40 15.93 -9.32
CA LYS A 87 16.46 17.27 -8.75
C LYS A 87 17.70 17.99 -9.24
#